data_AF-A0A2S0UJW6-F1
#
_entry.id   AF-A0A2S0UJW6-F1
#
_cell.length_a   1.000
_cell.length_b   1.000
_cell.length_c   1.000
_cell.angle_alpha   90.00
_cell.angle_beta   90.00
_cell.angle_gamma   90.00
#
_symmetry.space_group_name_H-M   'P 1'
#
loop_
_entity.id
_entity.type
_entity.pdbx_description
1 polymer ?
#
loop_
_entity_poly.entity_id
_entity_poly.type
_entity_poly.pdbx_seq_one_letter_code
_entity_poly.pdbx_strand_id
1 'polypeptide(L)'
;MSGELASRFFLTTLGRDLELYPVDAERFRVFIDGEIVGVFTGYGAAHRTAVKAANEDNTFSEEQRRQIANLSDWTVETVDTFDPEEK
;
A
#
# COMPACT_ATOMS: atom_id res chain seq x y z
N MET A 1 12.45 22.25 -8.49
CA MET A 1 11.47 21.19 -8.78
C MET A 1 10.82 20.87 -7.46
N SER A 2 9.51 21.08 -7.33
CA SER A 2 8.73 20.63 -6.18
C SER A 2 7.92 19.45 -6.66
N GLY A 3 8.13 18.27 -6.10
CA GLY A 3 7.24 17.16 -6.36
C GLY A 3 5.89 17.35 -5.70
N GLU A 4 4.94 16.51 -6.10
CA GLU A 4 3.65 16.46 -5.45
C GLU A 4 3.79 15.64 -4.17
N LEU A 5 3.28 16.18 -3.05
CA LEU A 5 3.29 15.45 -1.79
C LEU A 5 2.02 14.60 -1.71
N ALA A 6 2.16 13.32 -1.43
CA ALA A 6 1.04 12.40 -1.29
C ALA A 6 1.22 11.44 -0.11
N SER A 7 0.12 10.81 0.32
CA SER A 7 0.13 9.90 1.46
C SER A 7 0.51 8.48 1.04
N ARG A 8 1.59 7.95 1.64
CA ARG A 8 1.92 6.52 1.62
C ARG A 8 1.24 5.84 2.81
N PHE A 9 0.65 4.67 2.57
CA PHE A 9 0.05 3.83 3.60
C PHE A 9 0.86 2.55 3.73
N PHE A 10 1.19 2.11 4.94
CA PHE A 10 1.92 0.86 5.14
C PHE A 10 1.55 0.14 6.44
N LEU A 11 1.70 -1.19 6.43
CA LEU A 11 1.44 -2.06 7.56
C LEU A 11 2.41 -3.25 7.54
N THR A 12 3.09 -3.49 8.66
CA THR A 12 3.90 -4.70 8.89
C THR A 12 3.17 -5.62 9.86
N THR A 13 2.88 -6.86 9.46
CA THR A 13 2.22 -7.85 10.32
C THR A 13 2.70 -9.28 10.02
N LEU A 14 3.12 -10.02 11.06
CA LEU A 14 3.71 -11.37 10.97
C LEU A 14 4.79 -11.53 9.88
N GLY A 15 5.67 -10.55 9.73
CA GLY A 15 6.73 -10.62 8.71
C GLY A 15 6.24 -10.47 7.28
N ARG A 16 5.01 -9.98 7.09
CA ARG A 16 4.53 -9.45 5.82
C ARG A 16 4.51 -7.94 5.86
N ASP A 17 5.03 -7.32 4.81
CA ASP A 17 5.03 -5.87 4.63
C ASP A 17 4.05 -5.52 3.52
N LEU A 18 3.04 -4.71 3.85
CA LEU A 18 2.04 -4.22 2.91
C LEU A 18 2.18 -2.72 2.75
N GLU A 19 2.16 -2.24 1.52
CA GLU A 19 2.36 -0.83 1.25
C GLU A 19 1.57 -0.35 0.03
N LEU A 20 0.97 0.82 0.17
CA LEU A 20 0.36 1.60 -0.91
C LEU A 20 1.20 2.87 -1.08
N TYR A 21 2.07 2.85 -2.10
CA TYR A 21 2.92 3.99 -2.41
C TYR A 21 2.27 4.86 -3.48
N PRO A 22 2.08 6.17 -3.25
CA PRO A 22 1.50 7.05 -4.25
C PRO A 22 2.47 7.22 -5.42
N VAL A 23 1.96 7.03 -6.64
CA VAL A 23 2.67 7.31 -7.90
C VAL A 23 2.36 8.73 -8.36
N ASP A 24 1.11 9.16 -8.18
CA ASP A 24 0.63 10.52 -8.43
C ASP A 24 -0.61 10.79 -7.55
N ALA A 25 -1.29 11.91 -7.79
CA ALA A 25 -2.51 12.31 -7.10
C ALA A 25 -3.62 11.23 -7.04
N GLU A 26 -3.68 10.33 -8.02
CA GLU A 26 -4.77 9.38 -8.19
C GLU A 26 -4.33 7.91 -8.14
N ARG A 27 -3.07 7.60 -8.41
CA ARG A 27 -2.58 6.21 -8.58
C ARG A 27 -1.65 5.79 -7.45
N PHE A 28 -1.79 4.52 -7.04
CA PHE A 28 -1.01 3.90 -5.99
C PHE A 28 -0.40 2.59 -6.48
N ARG A 29 0.89 2.42 -6.25
CA ARG A 29 1.62 1.17 -6.42
C ARG A 29 1.46 0.34 -5.14
N VAL A 30 1.07 -0.91 -5.29
CA VAL A 30 0.93 -1.86 -4.17
C VAL A 30 2.19 -2.69 -4.09
N PHE A 31 2.84 -2.68 -2.92
CA PHE A 31 3.94 -3.56 -2.59
C PHE A 31 3.52 -4.59 -1.54
N ILE A 32 3.98 -5.83 -1.73
CA ILE A 32 3.86 -6.91 -0.76
C ILE A 32 5.24 -7.54 -0.60
N ASP A 33 5.79 -7.48 0.61
CA ASP A 33 7.13 -7.99 0.93
C ASP A 33 8.23 -7.41 0.01
N GLY A 34 8.06 -6.15 -0.39
CA GLY A 34 8.96 -5.44 -1.31
C GLY A 34 8.70 -5.71 -2.81
N GLU A 35 7.81 -6.63 -3.17
CA GLU A 35 7.47 -6.96 -4.55
C GLU A 35 6.28 -6.13 -5.06
N ILE A 36 6.36 -5.65 -6.31
CA ILE A 36 5.29 -4.87 -6.93
C ILE A 36 4.17 -5.81 -7.38
N VAL A 37 2.99 -5.64 -6.80
CA VAL A 37 1.77 -6.36 -7.21
C VAL A 37 1.11 -5.66 -8.41
N GLY A 38 1.13 -4.33 -8.43
CA GLY A 38 0.56 -3.53 -9.51
C GLY A 38 0.31 -2.08 -9.14
N VAL A 39 -0.27 -1.34 -10.08
CA VAL A 39 -0.65 0.08 -9.91
C VAL A 39 -2.16 0.21 -10.08
N PHE A 40 -2.80 0.92 -9.14
CA PHE A 40 -4.26 1.03 -9.06
C PHE A 40 -4.69 2.48 -8.88
N THR A 41 -5.78 2.87 -9.55
CA THR A 41 -6.41 4.17 -9.35
C THR A 41 -7.23 4.19 -8.05
N GLY A 42 -6.84 5.07 -7.14
CA GLY A 42 -7.45 5.30 -5.84
C GLY A 42 -6.95 4.38 -4.74
N TYR A 43 -6.68 4.95 -3.56
CA TYR A 43 -6.21 4.20 -2.38
C TYR A 43 -7.16 3.05 -2.01
N GLY A 44 -8.48 3.22 -2.21
CA GLY A 44 -9.46 2.18 -1.90
C GLY A 44 -9.34 0.94 -2.79
N ALA A 45 -8.97 1.09 -4.07
CA ALA A 45 -8.71 -0.04 -4.95
C ALA A 45 -7.38 -0.72 -4.58
N ALA A 46 -6.34 0.07 -4.36
CA ALA A 46 -5.02 -0.41 -3.94
C ALA A 46 -5.09 -1.18 -2.61
N HIS A 47 -5.80 -0.66 -1.62
CA HIS A 47 -6.02 -1.30 -0.32
C HIS A 47 -6.75 -2.63 -0.45
N ARG A 48 -7.85 -2.70 -1.22
CA ARG A 48 -8.56 -3.97 -1.44
C ARG A 48 -7.67 -5.02 -2.11
N THR A 49 -6.81 -4.62 -3.05
CA THR A 49 -5.84 -5.53 -3.66
C THR A 49 -4.83 -6.03 -2.63
N ALA A 50 -4.23 -5.13 -1.83
CA ALA A 50 -3.27 -5.51 -0.80
C ALA A 50 -3.89 -6.48 0.22
N VAL A 51 -5.12 -6.19 0.69
CA VAL A 51 -5.88 -7.06 1.60
C VAL A 51 -6.14 -8.43 0.97
N LYS A 52 -6.57 -8.46 -0.31
CA LYS A 52 -6.84 -9.72 -1.00
C LYS A 52 -5.57 -10.56 -1.09
N ALA A 53 -4.49 -10.00 -1.62
CA ALA A 53 -3.24 -10.71 -1.86
C ALA A 53 -2.59 -11.18 -0.54
N ALA A 54 -2.63 -10.36 0.52
CA ALA A 54 -2.18 -10.78 1.85
C ALA A 54 -2.96 -12.02 2.35
N ASN A 55 -4.26 -12.10 2.05
CA ASN A 55 -5.11 -13.19 2.54
C ASN A 55 -5.10 -14.47 1.68
N GLU A 56 -4.44 -14.48 0.51
CA GLU A 56 -4.46 -15.64 -0.40
C GLU A 56 -3.83 -16.89 0.24
N ASP A 57 -2.77 -16.72 1.03
CA ASP A 57 -2.05 -17.84 1.65
C ASP A 57 -2.71 -18.37 2.93
N ASN A 58 -3.83 -17.76 3.38
CA ASN A 58 -4.58 -18.12 4.60
C ASN A 58 -3.74 -18.22 5.90
N THR A 59 -2.55 -17.64 5.92
CA THR A 59 -1.59 -17.72 7.05
C THR A 59 -1.99 -16.87 8.24
N PHE A 60 -2.80 -15.83 8.02
CA PHE A 60 -3.19 -14.86 9.06
C PHE A 60 -4.35 -15.35 9.94
N SER A 61 -4.26 -15.07 11.23
CA SER A 61 -5.35 -15.21 12.19
C SER A 61 -6.49 -14.21 11.89
N GLU A 62 -7.69 -14.47 12.40
CA GLU A 62 -8.83 -13.56 12.18
C GLU A 62 -8.56 -12.12 12.64
N GLU A 63 -7.88 -11.95 13.77
CA GLU A 63 -7.50 -10.64 14.30
C GLU A 63 -6.55 -9.91 13.34
N GLN A 64 -5.59 -10.61 12.76
CA GLN A 64 -4.66 -10.04 11.79
C GLN A 64 -5.35 -9.67 10.49
N ARG A 65 -6.27 -10.50 10.02
CA ARG A 65 -7.10 -10.18 8.84
C ARG A 65 -7.93 -8.92 9.08
N ARG A 66 -8.43 -8.72 10.30
CA ARG A 66 -9.15 -7.48 10.69
C ARG A 66 -8.23 -6.26 10.66
N GLN A 67 -7.01 -6.36 11.20
CA GLN A 67 -6.01 -5.28 11.14
C GLN A 67 -5.65 -4.92 9.69
N ILE A 68 -5.35 -5.92 8.86
CA ILE A 68 -5.03 -5.73 7.43
C ILE A 68 -6.19 -5.05 6.70
N ALA A 69 -7.44 -5.49 6.96
CA ALA A 69 -8.64 -4.97 6.33
C ALA A 69 -9.07 -3.58 6.81
N ASN A 70 -8.52 -3.08 7.93
CA ASN A 70 -8.85 -1.76 8.45
C ASN A 70 -7.73 -0.77 8.12
N LEU A 71 -7.94 0.05 7.09
CA LEU A 71 -6.93 1.04 6.68
C LEU A 71 -6.57 2.05 7.79
N SER A 72 -7.43 2.26 8.77
CA SER A 72 -7.13 3.12 9.93
C SER A 72 -6.03 2.56 10.84
N ASP A 73 -5.77 1.25 10.74
CA ASP A 73 -4.69 0.57 11.48
C ASP A 73 -3.35 0.65 10.72
N TRP A 74 -3.35 1.17 9.48
CA TRP A 74 -2.14 1.36 8.68
C TRP A 74 -1.46 2.66 9.09
N THR A 75 -0.13 2.65 9.08
CA THR A 75 0.65 3.87 9.26
C THR A 75 0.57 4.71 8.00
N VAL A 76 0.51 6.03 8.19
CA VAL A 76 0.43 7.01 7.11
C VAL A 76 1.61 7.97 7.21
N GLU A 77 2.32 8.16 6.11
CA GLU A 77 3.36 9.17 5.98
C GLU A 77 3.19 9.99 4.70
N THR A 78 3.69 11.23 4.72
CA THR A 78 3.70 12.09 3.52
C THR A 78 5.02 11.88 2.79
N VAL A 79 4.95 11.52 1.50
CA VAL A 79 6.10 11.30 0.64
C VAL A 79 6.06 12.25 -0.57
N ASP A 80 7.23 12.54 -1.12
CA ASP A 80 7.37 13.22 -2.41
C ASP A 80 7.21 12.18 -3.53
N THR A 81 6.23 12.36 -4.42
CA THR A 81 5.96 11.46 -5.55
C THR A 81 6.78 11.79 -6.80
N PHE A 82 7.67 12.77 -6.74
CA PHE A 82 8.53 13.09 -7.87
C PHE A 82 9.50 11.94 -8.16
N ASP A 83 9.22 11.23 -9.25
CA ASP A 83 10.16 10.30 -9.86
C ASP A 83 10.92 11.00 -11.01
N PRO A 84 12.21 11.34 -10.85
CA PRO A 84 13.00 11.93 -11.93
C PRO A 84 13.27 10.97 -13.10
N GLU A 85 13.05 9.66 -12.94
CA GLU A 85 13.38 8.61 -13.90
C GLU A 85 12.19 8.14 -14.75
N GLU A 86 10.93 8.41 -14.36
CA GLU A 86 9.73 8.18 -15.19
C GLU A 86 9.52 9.28 -16.27
N LYS A 87 10.57 9.61 -17.05
CA LYS A 87 10.49 10.56 -18.19
C LYS A 87 10.17 9.91 -19.53
#